data_AF-A0A3D4B5H1-F1
#
_entry.id   AF-A0A3D4B5H1-F1
#
_cell.length_a   1.000
_cell.length_b   1.000
_cell.length_c   1.000
_cell.angle_alpha   90.00
_cell.angle_beta   90.00
_cell.angle_gamma   90.00
#
_symmetry.space_group_name_H-M   'P 1'
#
loop_
_entity.id
_entity.type
_entity.pdbx_description
1 polymer ?
#
loop_
_entity_poly.entity_id
_entity_poly.type
_entity_poly.pdbx_seq_one_letter_code
_entity_poly.pdbx_strand_id
1 'polypeptide(L)'
;SPTTDRGPANWHRDIHPIDQAPLSGLQMDLLNNAPGYIQWNIPLYDDDVLWVVPQSHSRINTEEENSCLLEDAHKPLPQSIPVELKAGDGVVYTNTILHWGSNYSAGLRRTIHIGYRSFGGAIFPYVNRFYRDLSFTACLSSDAQAVFQDLKQRYDEEANVIETTFRAIINKDEPVFLDGLSRLHPGETGRIVCLILLSKLVYKMRTGTHAVRPDYGGDMSYDEDLKPRFTAQELDILWQRFATLDQKIQADHELYVPGFQSGPMHYYFNEFPEAFGVEEIIASWN
;
A
#
# COMPACT_ATOMS: atom_id res chain seq x y z
N SER A 1 -27.75 10.25 2.18
CA SER A 1 -27.03 11.06 1.18
C SER A 1 -26.65 12.37 1.82
N PRO A 2 -25.63 13.07 1.29
CA PRO A 2 -25.30 14.42 1.77
C PRO A 2 -26.53 15.32 1.64
N THR A 3 -26.78 16.16 2.65
CA THR A 3 -27.87 17.16 2.62
C THR A 3 -27.38 18.53 2.16
N THR A 4 -26.08 18.67 1.89
CA THR A 4 -25.38 19.85 1.40
C THR A 4 -24.28 19.40 0.45
N ASP A 5 -23.79 20.32 -0.36
CA ASP A 5 -22.63 20.07 -1.22
C ASP A 5 -21.42 19.62 -0.39
N ARG A 6 -20.64 18.70 -0.96
CA ARG A 6 -19.47 18.10 -0.33
C ARG A 6 -18.37 17.92 -1.35
N GLY A 7 -17.14 17.79 -0.83
CA GLY A 7 -15.94 17.86 -1.64
C GLY A 7 -15.51 19.32 -1.87
N PRO A 8 -14.53 19.53 -2.75
CA PRO A 8 -13.76 18.48 -3.40
C PRO A 8 -12.75 17.83 -2.44
N ALA A 9 -12.35 16.60 -2.70
CA ALA A 9 -11.13 16.05 -2.07
C ALA A 9 -9.89 16.72 -2.69
N ASN A 10 -8.69 16.46 -2.17
CA ASN A 10 -7.47 16.77 -2.91
C ASN A 10 -7.22 15.67 -3.96
N TRP A 11 -6.63 16.01 -5.10
CA TRP A 11 -6.00 15.00 -5.97
C TRP A 11 -4.98 14.18 -5.19
N HIS A 12 -5.01 12.86 -5.33
CA HIS A 12 -4.09 11.98 -4.64
C HIS A 12 -3.90 10.62 -5.32
N ARG A 13 -2.85 9.94 -4.90
CA ARG A 13 -2.67 8.49 -5.01
C ARG A 13 -2.93 7.90 -3.62
N ASP A 14 -3.53 6.72 -3.57
CA ASP A 14 -3.75 5.98 -2.31
C ASP A 14 -2.45 5.27 -1.88
N ILE A 15 -1.40 6.07 -1.71
CA ILE A 15 -0.03 5.65 -1.43
C ILE A 15 0.58 6.57 -0.39
N HIS A 16 1.35 5.96 0.51
CA HIS A 16 1.98 6.66 1.60
C HIS A 16 3.44 6.21 1.78
N PRO A 17 4.41 6.88 1.16
CA PRO A 17 5.82 6.46 1.20
C PRO A 17 6.44 6.33 2.60
N ILE A 18 5.84 6.93 3.62
CA ILE A 18 6.28 6.80 5.02
C ILE A 18 6.15 5.37 5.57
N ASP A 19 5.08 4.66 5.20
CA ASP A 19 4.76 3.29 5.62
C ASP A 19 4.58 2.33 4.44
N GLN A 20 4.86 2.78 3.22
CA GLN A 20 4.96 1.96 2.02
C GLN A 20 6.32 2.18 1.34
N ALA A 21 6.51 1.65 0.13
CA ALA A 21 7.66 1.98 -0.69
C ALA A 21 7.44 3.27 -1.51
N PRO A 22 8.52 3.95 -1.96
CA PRO A 22 8.41 5.05 -2.91
C PRO A 22 7.63 4.63 -4.17
N LEU A 23 6.92 5.60 -4.78
CA LEU A 23 5.99 5.34 -5.88
C LEU A 23 6.63 4.57 -7.04
N SER A 24 7.84 4.94 -7.48
CA SER A 24 8.47 4.27 -8.63
C SER A 24 8.76 2.79 -8.34
N GLY A 25 9.05 2.42 -7.09
CA GLY A 25 9.17 1.01 -6.69
C GLY A 25 7.86 0.24 -6.82
N LEU A 26 6.75 0.82 -6.32
CA LEU A 26 5.42 0.22 -6.43
C LEU A 26 4.95 0.12 -7.89
N GLN A 27 5.32 1.08 -8.74
CA GLN A 27 5.03 1.09 -10.17
C GLN A 27 5.86 0.06 -10.93
N MET A 28 7.16 -0.01 -10.65
CA MET A 28 8.05 -1.03 -11.22
C MET A 28 7.52 -2.43 -10.89
N ASP A 29 7.16 -2.68 -9.64
CA ASP A 29 6.68 -3.98 -9.20
C ASP A 29 5.30 -4.32 -9.82
N LEU A 30 4.40 -3.34 -9.91
CA LEU A 30 3.11 -3.45 -10.62
C LEU A 30 3.31 -3.84 -12.10
N LEU A 31 4.26 -3.21 -12.80
CA LEU A 31 4.47 -3.38 -14.24
C LEU A 31 5.23 -4.65 -14.61
N ASN A 32 6.18 -5.08 -13.76
CA ASN A 32 6.98 -6.28 -14.03
C ASN A 32 6.29 -7.57 -13.56
N ASN A 33 5.39 -7.47 -12.57
CA ASN A 33 4.72 -8.62 -11.99
C ASN A 33 3.20 -8.51 -12.18
N ALA A 34 2.48 -7.97 -11.18
CA ALA A 34 1.03 -7.89 -11.17
C ALA A 34 0.55 -6.79 -10.21
N PRO A 35 -0.73 -6.38 -10.27
CA PRO A 35 -1.29 -5.48 -9.27
C PRO A 35 -1.26 -6.06 -7.85
N GLY A 36 -0.59 -5.37 -6.93
CA GLY A 36 -0.54 -5.72 -5.51
C GLY A 36 -1.84 -5.40 -4.79
N TYR A 37 -2.55 -4.40 -5.28
CA TYR A 37 -3.84 -3.96 -4.78
C TYR A 37 -4.61 -3.25 -5.90
N ILE A 38 -5.91 -3.54 -5.98
CA ILE A 38 -6.84 -2.88 -6.89
C ILE A 38 -8.06 -2.39 -6.12
N GLN A 39 -8.69 -1.36 -6.65
CA GLN A 39 -9.86 -0.73 -6.09
C GLN A 39 -11.00 -0.81 -7.09
N TRP A 40 -12.18 -1.16 -6.58
CA TRP A 40 -13.43 -1.13 -7.32
C TRP A 40 -14.26 0.07 -6.89
N ASN A 41 -14.80 0.81 -7.85
CA ASN A 41 -15.89 1.76 -7.64
C ASN A 41 -17.12 1.30 -8.43
N ILE A 42 -18.19 0.97 -7.69
CA ILE A 42 -19.48 0.53 -8.27
C ILE A 42 -20.57 1.48 -7.75
N PRO A 43 -20.97 2.49 -8.53
CA PRO A 43 -21.96 3.45 -8.08
C PRO A 43 -23.38 2.87 -8.16
N LEU A 44 -24.21 3.18 -7.16
CA LEU A 44 -25.62 2.77 -7.07
C LEU A 44 -26.58 3.77 -7.74
N TYR A 45 -26.04 4.89 -8.19
CA TYR A 45 -26.69 5.95 -8.97
C TYR A 45 -25.71 6.37 -10.06
N ASP A 46 -26.17 7.07 -11.10
CA ASP A 46 -25.25 7.66 -12.07
C ASP A 46 -24.23 8.56 -11.35
N ASP A 47 -22.94 8.41 -11.69
CA ASP A 47 -21.83 9.06 -11.01
C ASP A 47 -20.75 9.51 -11.99
N ASP A 48 -20.33 10.76 -11.90
CA ASP A 48 -19.27 11.40 -12.69
C ASP A 48 -18.23 12.10 -11.80
N VAL A 49 -18.27 11.82 -10.50
CA VAL A 49 -17.51 12.54 -9.47
C VAL A 49 -16.05 12.08 -9.40
N LEU A 50 -15.76 10.82 -9.75
CA LEU A 50 -14.40 10.30 -9.81
C LEU A 50 -13.70 10.82 -11.07
N TRP A 51 -12.59 11.52 -10.88
CA TRP A 51 -11.68 11.91 -11.94
C TRP A 51 -10.39 11.10 -11.83
N VAL A 52 -9.79 10.81 -12.98
CA VAL A 52 -8.49 10.12 -13.06
C VAL A 52 -7.59 10.82 -14.06
N VAL A 53 -6.28 10.69 -13.88
CA VAL A 53 -5.31 10.93 -14.95
C VAL A 53 -4.96 9.58 -15.58
N PRO A 54 -5.41 9.29 -16.81
CA PRO A 54 -5.07 8.05 -17.50
C PRO A 54 -3.55 7.83 -17.55
N GLN A 55 -3.12 6.57 -17.46
CA GLN A 55 -1.70 6.14 -17.45
C GLN A 55 -0.85 6.66 -16.28
N SER A 56 -1.37 7.50 -15.39
CA SER A 56 -0.59 7.97 -14.23
C SER A 56 -0.15 6.84 -13.29
N HIS A 57 -0.84 5.69 -13.29
CA HIS A 57 -0.47 4.52 -12.49
C HIS A 57 0.92 3.94 -12.83
N SER A 58 1.50 4.25 -13.99
CA SER A 58 2.78 3.72 -14.47
C SER A 58 3.90 4.77 -14.56
N ARG A 59 3.67 5.97 -14.01
CA ARG A 59 4.67 7.06 -13.99
C ARG A 59 4.51 7.97 -12.79
N ILE A 60 5.57 8.69 -12.46
CA ILE A 60 5.51 9.83 -11.53
C ILE A 60 4.69 10.98 -12.14
N ASN A 61 4.36 11.98 -11.33
CA ASN A 61 3.69 13.19 -11.81
C ASN A 61 4.60 13.95 -12.80
N THR A 62 4.01 14.57 -13.82
CA THR A 62 4.73 15.50 -14.69
C THR A 62 4.99 16.84 -13.98
N GLU A 63 5.91 17.65 -14.52
CA GLU A 63 6.15 19.00 -14.00
C GLU A 63 4.91 19.90 -14.11
N GLU A 64 4.12 19.73 -15.16
CA GLU A 64 2.85 20.43 -15.38
C GLU A 64 1.80 20.03 -14.32
N GLU A 65 1.63 18.72 -14.08
CA GLU A 65 0.74 18.21 -13.04
C GLU A 65 1.14 18.73 -11.65
N ASN A 66 2.44 18.69 -11.32
CA ASN A 66 2.92 19.21 -10.03
C ASN A 66 2.65 20.70 -9.89
N SER A 67 2.87 21.48 -10.95
CA SER A 67 2.62 22.92 -10.96
C SER A 67 1.14 23.24 -10.75
N CYS A 68 0.23 22.54 -11.46
CA CYS A 68 -1.22 22.68 -11.26
C CYS A 68 -1.66 22.28 -9.84
N LEU A 69 -1.12 21.19 -9.29
CA LEU A 69 -1.46 20.73 -7.94
C LEU A 69 -0.99 21.70 -6.85
N LEU A 70 0.17 22.35 -7.04
CA LEU A 70 0.68 23.36 -6.12
C LEU A 70 -0.11 24.66 -6.18
N GLU A 71 -0.63 25.02 -7.36
CA GLU A 71 -1.49 26.18 -7.54
C GLU A 71 -2.88 25.95 -6.93
N ASP A 72 -3.54 24.84 -7.29
CA ASP A 72 -4.86 24.49 -6.82
C ASP A 72 -5.17 22.99 -7.01
N ALA A 73 -5.04 22.21 -5.93
CA ALA A 73 -5.30 20.76 -5.92
C ALA A 73 -6.80 20.37 -6.05
N HIS A 74 -7.69 21.34 -6.30
CA HIS A 74 -9.14 21.13 -6.42
C HIS A 74 -9.68 21.42 -7.83
N LYS A 75 -8.80 21.47 -8.83
CA LYS A 75 -9.17 21.65 -10.24
C LYS A 75 -8.76 20.45 -11.09
N PRO A 76 -9.41 20.21 -12.25
CA PRO A 76 -8.96 19.20 -13.20
C PRO A 76 -7.49 19.39 -13.59
N LEU A 77 -6.74 18.29 -13.61
CA LEU A 77 -5.35 18.27 -14.09
C LEU A 77 -5.28 18.14 -15.62
N PRO A 78 -4.14 18.47 -16.24
CA PRO A 78 -3.90 18.20 -17.66
C PRO A 78 -4.22 16.74 -18.00
N GLN A 79 -4.99 16.52 -19.07
CA GLN A 79 -5.39 15.19 -19.56
C GLN A 79 -6.24 14.36 -18.58
N SER A 80 -6.66 14.92 -17.44
CA SER A 80 -7.60 14.25 -16.56
C SER A 80 -8.98 14.14 -17.20
N ILE A 81 -9.68 13.06 -16.87
CA ILE A 81 -11.03 12.80 -17.36
C ILE A 81 -11.96 12.46 -16.19
N PRO A 82 -13.24 12.88 -16.22
CA PRO A 82 -14.25 12.28 -15.37
C PRO A 82 -14.49 10.84 -15.81
N VAL A 83 -14.68 9.95 -14.85
CA VAL A 83 -15.11 8.57 -15.08
C VAL A 83 -16.63 8.55 -14.98
N GLU A 84 -17.29 8.70 -16.13
CA GLU A 84 -18.75 8.67 -16.22
C GLU A 84 -19.26 7.23 -16.10
N LEU A 85 -20.01 6.95 -15.03
CA LEU A 85 -20.55 5.63 -14.72
C LEU A 85 -22.06 5.71 -14.55
N LYS A 86 -22.78 4.75 -15.11
CA LYS A 86 -24.20 4.53 -14.80
C LYS A 86 -24.36 3.70 -13.54
N ALA A 87 -25.53 3.78 -12.93
CA ALA A 87 -25.87 2.93 -11.79
C ALA A 87 -25.64 1.44 -12.13
N GLY A 88 -24.77 0.78 -11.36
CA GLY A 88 -24.40 -0.62 -11.56
C GLY A 88 -23.17 -0.87 -12.44
N ASP A 89 -22.62 0.16 -13.11
CA ASP A 89 -21.32 0.04 -13.76
C ASP A 89 -20.20 -0.18 -12.72
N GLY A 90 -19.04 -0.64 -13.17
CA GLY A 90 -17.88 -0.83 -12.30
C GLY A 90 -16.60 -0.36 -12.99
N VAL A 91 -15.83 0.47 -12.29
CA VAL A 91 -14.46 0.80 -12.69
C VAL A 91 -13.46 0.16 -11.73
N VAL A 92 -12.36 -0.34 -12.29
CA VAL A 92 -11.24 -0.93 -11.54
C VAL A 92 -9.98 -0.13 -11.82
N TYR A 93 -9.25 0.22 -10.77
CA TYR A 93 -7.99 0.93 -10.89
C TYR A 93 -7.03 0.53 -9.76
N THR A 94 -5.73 0.79 -9.96
CA THR A 94 -4.71 0.55 -8.93
C THR A 94 -4.62 1.76 -8.01
N ASN A 95 -4.22 1.55 -6.76
CA ASN A 95 -3.98 2.64 -5.80
C ASN A 95 -2.84 3.59 -6.24
N THR A 96 -2.01 3.14 -7.19
CA THR A 96 -0.99 3.97 -7.82
C THR A 96 -1.55 5.01 -8.78
N ILE A 97 -2.81 4.98 -9.20
CA ILE A 97 -3.36 6.00 -10.12
C ILE A 97 -3.58 7.34 -9.40
N LEU A 98 -3.26 8.45 -10.07
CA LEU A 98 -3.61 9.78 -9.61
C LEU A 98 -5.09 10.02 -9.90
N HIS A 99 -5.87 10.26 -8.85
CA HIS A 99 -7.32 10.40 -8.92
C HIS A 99 -7.86 11.46 -7.96
N TRP A 100 -9.11 11.85 -8.17
CA TRP A 100 -9.76 12.92 -7.43
C TRP A 100 -11.26 12.71 -7.33
N GLY A 101 -11.80 12.86 -6.12
CA GLY A 101 -13.24 13.03 -5.91
C GLY A 101 -13.59 14.51 -6.03
N SER A 102 -14.18 14.89 -7.16
CA SER A 102 -14.62 16.26 -7.43
C SER A 102 -15.82 16.68 -6.56
N ASN A 103 -16.33 17.89 -6.77
CA ASN A 103 -17.52 18.37 -6.06
C ASN A 103 -18.73 17.49 -6.35
N TYR A 104 -19.49 17.16 -5.31
CA TYR A 104 -20.75 16.46 -5.47
C TYR A 104 -21.88 17.18 -4.71
N SER A 105 -23.01 17.30 -5.40
CA SER A 105 -24.17 18.07 -4.96
C SER A 105 -25.01 17.31 -3.91
N ALA A 106 -26.08 17.95 -3.43
CA ALA A 106 -27.09 17.32 -2.57
C ALA A 106 -27.89 16.15 -3.22
N GLY A 107 -27.50 15.69 -4.42
CA GLY A 107 -28.09 14.54 -5.09
C GLY A 107 -27.86 13.20 -4.36
N LEU A 108 -28.64 12.17 -4.72
CA LEU A 108 -28.39 10.82 -4.24
C LEU A 108 -27.13 10.27 -4.90
N ARG A 109 -26.07 10.08 -4.10
CA ARG A 109 -24.82 9.45 -4.50
C ARG A 109 -24.44 8.40 -3.48
N ARG A 110 -24.13 7.18 -3.95
CA ARG A 110 -23.61 6.08 -3.13
C ARG A 110 -22.79 5.17 -4.01
N THR A 111 -21.57 4.87 -3.59
CA THR A 111 -20.65 4.00 -4.31
C THR A 111 -20.20 2.89 -3.38
N ILE A 112 -20.26 1.64 -3.85
CA ILE A 112 -19.62 0.51 -3.20
C ILE A 112 -18.14 0.58 -3.59
N HIS A 113 -17.28 0.81 -2.59
CA HIS A 113 -15.83 0.84 -2.76
C HIS A 113 -15.21 -0.40 -2.12
N ILE A 114 -14.46 -1.18 -2.89
CA ILE A 114 -13.84 -2.42 -2.41
C ILE A 114 -12.37 -2.43 -2.80
N GLY A 115 -11.51 -2.72 -1.83
CA GLY A 115 -10.12 -3.06 -2.04
C GLY A 115 -9.96 -4.56 -2.25
N TYR A 116 -9.18 -4.96 -3.24
CA TYR A 116 -8.77 -6.35 -3.44
C TYR A 116 -7.25 -6.45 -3.45
N ARG A 117 -6.73 -7.36 -2.65
CA ARG A 117 -5.36 -7.84 -2.73
C ARG A 117 -5.32 -9.34 -2.95
N SER A 118 -4.25 -9.84 -3.54
CA SER A 118 -4.07 -11.27 -3.78
C SER A 118 -3.39 -11.97 -2.60
N PHE A 119 -3.65 -13.27 -2.46
CA PHE A 119 -2.83 -14.19 -1.68
C PHE A 119 -2.10 -15.11 -2.64
N GLY A 120 -0.80 -15.35 -2.41
CA GLY A 120 0.02 -16.18 -3.29
C GLY A 120 0.11 -15.64 -4.72
N GLY A 121 -0.10 -14.34 -4.90
CA GLY A 121 0.16 -13.66 -6.17
C GLY A 121 1.66 -13.52 -6.43
N ALA A 122 2.01 -12.90 -7.56
CA ALA A 122 3.41 -12.70 -7.93
C ALA A 122 4.16 -11.70 -7.03
N ILE A 123 3.44 -10.91 -6.24
CA ILE A 123 4.02 -9.85 -5.39
C ILE A 123 3.45 -9.90 -3.97
N PHE A 124 4.21 -9.35 -3.02
CA PHE A 124 3.71 -9.07 -1.68
C PHE A 124 2.82 -7.81 -1.70
N PRO A 125 1.56 -7.88 -1.22
CA PRO A 125 0.60 -6.81 -1.43
C PRO A 125 0.96 -5.51 -0.68
N TYR A 126 0.80 -4.38 -1.36
CA TYR A 126 1.11 -3.04 -0.83
C TYR A 126 0.14 -2.59 0.28
N VAL A 127 -1.08 -3.13 0.23
CA VAL A 127 -2.14 -2.98 1.21
C VAL A 127 -2.51 -4.38 1.67
N ASN A 128 -2.16 -4.72 2.92
CA ASN A 128 -2.31 -6.08 3.43
C ASN A 128 -3.35 -6.21 4.55
N ARG A 129 -4.14 -5.15 4.77
CA ARG A 129 -5.24 -5.12 5.73
C ARG A 129 -6.18 -6.32 5.56
N PHE A 130 -6.37 -7.05 6.64
CA PHE A 130 -7.30 -8.17 6.71
C PHE A 130 -8.16 -8.09 7.98
N TYR A 131 -9.46 -8.31 7.84
CA TYR A 131 -10.38 -8.36 8.98
C TYR A 131 -10.46 -9.80 9.52
N ARG A 132 -9.94 -10.01 10.72
CA ARG A 132 -9.72 -11.36 11.30
C ARG A 132 -10.96 -11.97 11.94
N ASP A 133 -11.89 -11.14 12.40
CA ASP A 133 -13.11 -11.63 13.04
C ASP A 133 -14.09 -12.13 11.96
N LEU A 134 -14.26 -13.46 11.88
CA LEU A 134 -15.19 -14.08 10.95
C LEU A 134 -16.59 -14.25 11.54
N SER A 135 -16.90 -13.69 12.71
CA SER A 135 -18.22 -13.82 13.35
C SER A 135 -19.36 -13.34 12.45
N PHE A 136 -19.13 -12.31 11.64
CA PHE A 136 -20.10 -11.80 10.67
C PHE A 136 -20.48 -12.84 9.61
N THR A 137 -19.63 -13.83 9.34
CA THR A 137 -19.90 -14.83 8.30
C THR A 137 -21.03 -15.78 8.68
N ALA A 138 -21.44 -15.81 9.97
CA ALA A 138 -22.56 -16.62 10.45
C ALA A 138 -23.90 -16.28 9.77
N CYS A 139 -24.05 -15.08 9.19
CA CYS A 139 -25.25 -14.70 8.43
C CYS A 139 -25.15 -14.98 6.92
N LEU A 140 -24.02 -15.51 6.44
CA LEU A 140 -23.75 -15.79 5.03
C LEU A 140 -24.06 -17.25 4.66
N SER A 141 -24.16 -17.54 3.36
CA SER A 141 -24.29 -18.92 2.87
C SER A 141 -23.06 -19.77 3.21
N SER A 142 -23.20 -21.10 3.19
CA SER A 142 -22.08 -22.04 3.40
C SER A 142 -20.92 -21.78 2.45
N ASP A 143 -21.22 -21.47 1.18
CA ASP A 143 -20.21 -21.23 0.15
C ASP A 143 -19.43 -19.95 0.44
N ALA A 144 -20.12 -18.88 0.85
CA ALA A 144 -19.47 -17.64 1.25
C ALA A 144 -18.63 -17.82 2.53
N GLN A 145 -19.13 -18.57 3.52
CA GLN A 145 -18.37 -18.90 4.73
C GLN A 145 -17.07 -19.65 4.38
N ALA A 146 -17.13 -20.62 3.47
CA ALA A 146 -15.96 -21.37 3.01
C ALA A 146 -14.91 -20.47 2.35
N VAL A 147 -15.33 -19.47 1.56
CA VAL A 147 -14.42 -18.47 0.98
C VAL A 147 -13.70 -17.67 2.05
N PHE A 148 -14.41 -17.15 3.06
CA PHE A 148 -13.78 -16.38 4.13
C PHE A 148 -12.84 -17.23 5.01
N GLN A 149 -13.17 -18.51 5.21
CA GLN A 149 -12.31 -19.46 5.92
C GLN A 149 -11.02 -19.75 5.13
N ASP A 150 -11.10 -19.98 3.81
CA ASP A 150 -9.92 -20.15 2.95
C ASP A 150 -9.03 -18.89 2.97
N LEU A 151 -9.63 -17.69 2.88
CA LEU A 151 -8.88 -16.43 2.97
C LEU A 151 -8.18 -16.26 4.33
N LYS A 152 -8.82 -16.65 5.44
CA LYS A 152 -8.21 -16.64 6.77
C LYS A 152 -7.07 -17.65 6.89
N GLN A 153 -7.22 -18.84 6.31
CA GLN A 153 -6.15 -19.83 6.28
C GLN A 153 -4.92 -19.29 5.52
N ARG A 154 -5.12 -18.71 4.34
CA ARG A 154 -4.04 -18.08 3.56
C ARG A 154 -3.38 -16.93 4.32
N TYR A 155 -4.16 -16.15 5.06
CA TYR A 155 -3.63 -15.10 5.93
C TYR A 155 -2.65 -15.66 6.96
N ASP A 156 -3.06 -16.73 7.65
CA ASP A 156 -2.26 -17.37 8.69
C ASP A 156 -0.99 -18.03 8.12
N GLU A 157 -1.11 -18.66 6.95
CA GLU A 157 0.02 -19.23 6.22
C GLU A 157 1.04 -18.15 5.83
N GLU A 158 0.60 -17.04 5.25
CA GLU A 158 1.47 -15.91 4.90
C GLU A 158 2.12 -15.29 6.14
N ALA A 159 1.39 -15.14 7.25
CA ALA A 159 1.95 -14.68 8.53
C ALA A 159 3.07 -15.61 9.03
N ASN A 160 2.93 -16.93 8.87
CA ASN A 160 3.97 -17.89 9.25
C ASN A 160 5.22 -17.78 8.34
N VAL A 161 5.04 -17.46 7.06
CA VAL A 161 6.17 -17.17 6.15
C VAL A 161 6.87 -15.88 6.56
N ILE A 162 6.13 -14.82 6.90
CA ILE A 162 6.71 -13.56 7.40
C ILE A 162 7.51 -13.84 8.69
N GLU A 163 6.94 -14.59 9.63
CA GLU A 163 7.63 -14.95 10.87
C GLU A 163 8.94 -15.71 10.59
N THR A 164 8.90 -16.72 9.72
CA THR A 164 10.07 -17.52 9.34
C THR A 164 11.14 -16.64 8.70
N THR A 165 10.74 -15.73 7.82
CA THR A 165 11.62 -14.77 7.13
C THR A 165 12.28 -13.82 8.14
N PHE A 166 11.53 -13.31 9.10
CA PHE A 166 12.07 -12.46 10.18
C PHE A 166 13.05 -13.20 11.09
N ARG A 167 12.74 -14.46 11.46
CA ARG A 167 13.68 -15.28 12.24
C ARG A 167 14.98 -15.56 11.47
N ALA A 168 14.89 -15.76 10.15
CA ALA A 168 16.06 -15.92 9.30
C ALA A 168 16.93 -14.65 9.28
N ILE A 169 16.33 -13.46 9.18
CA ILE A 169 17.05 -12.17 9.26
C ILE A 169 17.73 -11.98 10.62
N ILE A 170 17.04 -12.31 11.73
CA ILE A 170 17.62 -12.25 13.09
C ILE A 170 18.85 -13.15 13.19
N ASN A 171 18.76 -14.38 12.69
CA ASN A 171 19.81 -15.38 12.75
C ASN A 171 20.87 -15.27 11.65
N LYS A 172 20.71 -14.33 10.70
CA LYS A 172 21.52 -14.21 9.48
C LYS A 172 21.54 -15.49 8.63
N ASP A 173 20.43 -16.22 8.62
CA ASP A 173 20.25 -17.43 7.82
C ASP A 173 19.81 -17.04 6.40
N GLU A 174 20.80 -16.83 5.53
CA GLU A 174 20.58 -16.37 4.15
C GLU A 174 19.70 -17.34 3.32
N PRO A 175 19.94 -18.67 3.29
CA PRO A 175 19.08 -19.58 2.54
C PRO A 175 17.61 -19.55 2.96
N VAL A 176 17.32 -19.53 4.26
CA VAL A 176 15.93 -19.49 4.75
C VAL A 176 15.29 -18.13 4.48
N PHE A 177 16.05 -17.04 4.56
CA PHE A 177 15.57 -15.71 4.19
C PHE A 177 15.19 -15.63 2.72
N LEU A 178 16.04 -16.13 1.82
CA LEU A 178 15.79 -16.13 0.38
C LEU A 178 14.59 -17.01 0.00
N ASP A 179 14.42 -18.17 0.64
CA ASP A 179 13.22 -19.00 0.50
C ASP A 179 11.96 -18.23 0.92
N GLY A 180 11.96 -17.66 2.12
CA GLY A 180 10.84 -16.87 2.65
C GLY A 180 10.48 -15.69 1.75
N LEU A 181 11.48 -14.95 1.27
CA LEU A 181 11.30 -13.83 0.34
C LEU A 181 10.70 -14.29 -1.00
N SER A 182 11.16 -15.42 -1.55
CA SER A 182 10.59 -15.97 -2.79
C SER A 182 9.15 -16.45 -2.63
N ARG A 183 8.74 -16.84 -1.42
CA ARG A 183 7.37 -17.26 -1.12
C ARG A 183 6.42 -16.07 -0.91
N LEU A 184 6.90 -15.01 -0.27
CA LEU A 184 6.14 -13.76 -0.09
C LEU A 184 6.05 -12.97 -1.41
N HIS A 185 7.11 -13.02 -2.21
CA HIS A 185 7.23 -12.31 -3.46
C HIS A 185 7.85 -13.21 -4.55
N PRO A 186 7.03 -14.06 -5.20
CA PRO A 186 7.48 -14.99 -6.24
C PRO A 186 8.16 -14.31 -7.43
N GLY A 187 7.66 -13.14 -7.85
CA GLY A 187 8.30 -12.31 -8.87
C GLY A 187 9.73 -11.96 -8.46
N GLU A 188 10.69 -12.11 -9.37
CA GLU A 188 12.10 -11.85 -9.05
C GLU A 188 12.40 -10.35 -9.02
N THR A 189 11.86 -9.60 -9.98
CA THR A 189 11.88 -8.13 -9.98
C THR A 189 10.97 -7.61 -8.87
N GLY A 190 11.37 -6.57 -8.15
CA GLY A 190 10.50 -5.95 -7.14
C GLY A 190 10.61 -6.49 -5.71
N ARG A 191 11.38 -7.57 -5.45
CA ARG A 191 11.55 -8.12 -4.09
C ARG A 191 12.03 -7.10 -3.05
N ILE A 192 12.75 -6.08 -3.46
CA ILE A 192 13.16 -4.96 -2.60
C ILE A 192 11.96 -4.15 -2.08
N VAL A 193 10.87 -4.03 -2.84
CA VAL A 193 9.59 -3.44 -2.38
C VAL A 193 9.01 -4.27 -1.24
N CYS A 194 8.98 -5.60 -1.38
CA CYS A 194 8.59 -6.49 -0.27
C CYS A 194 9.43 -6.24 0.98
N LEU A 195 10.75 -6.10 0.84
CA LEU A 195 11.64 -5.85 1.98
C LEU A 195 11.41 -4.47 2.62
N ILE A 196 11.07 -3.45 1.84
CA ILE A 196 10.65 -2.16 2.39
C ILE A 196 9.35 -2.33 3.17
N LEU A 197 8.32 -2.97 2.61
CA LEU A 197 7.05 -3.17 3.33
C LEU A 197 7.24 -3.97 4.64
N LEU A 198 8.11 -4.97 4.61
CA LEU A 198 8.50 -5.73 5.79
C LEU A 198 9.25 -4.87 6.81
N SER A 199 10.14 -3.96 6.39
CA SER A 199 10.82 -3.04 7.32
C SER A 199 9.85 -2.10 8.03
N LYS A 200 8.83 -1.60 7.31
CA LYS A 200 7.75 -0.77 7.87
C LYS A 200 6.89 -1.53 8.87
N LEU A 201 6.60 -2.80 8.58
CA LEU A 201 5.91 -3.68 9.52
C LEU A 201 6.73 -3.91 10.80
N VAL A 202 8.03 -4.13 10.68
CA VAL A 202 8.94 -4.26 11.84
C VAL A 202 8.96 -2.98 12.67
N TYR A 203 9.05 -1.82 12.02
CA TYR A 203 8.96 -0.53 12.69
C TYR A 203 7.66 -0.43 13.49
N LYS A 204 6.51 -0.71 12.86
CA LYS A 204 5.19 -0.69 13.52
C LYS A 204 5.12 -1.63 14.72
N MET A 205 5.57 -2.88 14.58
CA MET A 205 5.58 -3.86 15.68
C MET A 205 6.43 -3.36 16.86
N ARG A 206 7.59 -2.75 16.56
CA ARG A 206 8.54 -2.24 17.54
C ARG A 206 8.05 -0.99 18.27
N THR A 207 7.55 0.01 17.55
CA THR A 207 7.23 1.34 18.13
C THR A 207 5.75 1.51 18.47
N GLY A 208 4.85 0.80 17.78
CA GLY A 208 3.39 0.93 17.89
C GLY A 208 2.80 2.19 17.25
N THR A 209 3.53 3.31 17.27
CA THR A 209 3.12 4.59 16.67
C THR A 209 4.28 5.24 15.91
N HIS A 210 3.96 6.24 15.07
CA HIS A 210 4.95 7.05 14.36
C HIS A 210 4.79 8.54 14.71
N ALA A 211 5.91 9.23 14.91
CA ALA A 211 5.93 10.59 15.46
C ALA A 211 5.16 11.62 14.62
N VAL A 212 5.24 11.51 13.29
CA VAL A 212 4.61 12.45 12.34
C VAL A 212 3.37 11.88 11.63
N ARG A 213 2.99 10.62 11.93
CA ARG A 213 1.79 9.99 11.36
C ARG A 213 1.12 9.08 12.38
N PRO A 214 0.06 9.56 13.06
CA PRO A 214 -0.66 8.76 14.05
C PRO A 214 -1.20 7.43 13.48
N ASP A 215 -1.71 7.44 12.25
CA ASP A 215 -2.28 6.26 11.57
C ASP A 215 -1.24 5.48 10.74
N TYR A 216 0.02 5.46 11.18
CA TYR A 216 1.09 4.75 10.49
C TYR A 216 0.79 3.25 10.37
N GLY A 217 0.88 2.74 9.14
CA GLY A 217 0.57 1.37 8.80
C GLY A 217 -0.87 1.01 9.09
N GLY A 218 -1.82 1.95 8.99
CA GLY A 218 -3.25 1.67 9.17
C GLY A 218 -3.80 0.60 8.22
N ASP A 219 -3.14 0.45 7.06
CA ASP A 219 -3.38 -0.58 6.06
C ASP A 219 -2.59 -1.88 6.30
N MET A 220 -1.85 -1.96 7.40
CA MET A 220 -1.14 -3.16 7.84
C MET A 220 -1.90 -3.84 8.98
N SER A 221 -2.21 -5.12 8.84
CA SER A 221 -2.90 -5.89 9.89
C SER A 221 -2.02 -6.94 10.57
N TYR A 222 -0.87 -7.27 9.98
CA TYR A 222 0.01 -8.33 10.47
C TYR A 222 0.69 -8.02 11.81
N ASP A 223 0.81 -6.76 12.20
CA ASP A 223 1.48 -6.39 13.45
C ASP A 223 0.77 -6.95 14.69
N GLU A 224 -0.57 -7.00 14.68
CA GLU A 224 -1.34 -7.56 15.79
C GLU A 224 -1.07 -9.06 15.99
N ASP A 225 -0.89 -9.81 14.90
CA ASP A 225 -0.69 -11.26 14.94
C ASP A 225 0.77 -11.68 15.10
N LEU A 226 1.70 -10.87 14.57
CA LEU A 226 3.13 -11.17 14.57
C LEU A 226 3.83 -10.61 15.79
N LYS A 227 3.49 -9.40 16.28
CA LYS A 227 4.18 -8.77 17.42
C LYS A 227 4.25 -9.68 18.65
N PRO A 228 3.20 -10.42 19.06
CA PRO A 228 3.27 -11.32 20.21
C PRO A 228 4.24 -12.51 20.03
N ARG A 229 4.67 -12.81 18.80
CA ARG A 229 5.56 -13.93 18.45
C ARG A 229 7.05 -13.58 18.59
N PHE A 230 7.37 -12.31 18.83
CA PHE A 230 8.72 -11.80 18.98
C PHE A 230 8.89 -11.09 20.32
N THR A 231 10.04 -11.30 20.95
CA THR A 231 10.48 -10.53 22.11
C THR A 231 10.88 -9.12 21.69
N ALA A 232 10.91 -8.18 22.64
CA ALA A 232 11.41 -6.82 22.39
C ALA A 232 12.85 -6.82 21.85
N GLN A 233 13.70 -7.74 22.37
CA GLN A 233 15.08 -7.89 21.91
C GLN A 233 15.15 -8.38 20.46
N GLU A 234 14.32 -9.34 20.07
CA GLU A 234 14.24 -9.80 18.67
C GLU A 234 13.78 -8.67 17.74
N LEU A 235 12.80 -7.85 18.15
CA LEU A 235 12.35 -6.70 17.37
C LEU A 235 13.43 -5.61 17.24
N ASP A 236 14.25 -5.38 18.28
CA ASP A 236 15.39 -4.47 18.20
C ASP A 236 16.47 -4.98 17.25
N ILE A 237 16.80 -6.28 17.29
CA ILE A 237 17.75 -6.89 16.34
C ILE A 237 17.21 -6.78 14.93
N LEU A 238 15.95 -7.15 14.71
CA LEU A 238 15.32 -7.12 13.39
C LEU A 238 15.28 -5.70 12.83
N TRP A 239 14.98 -4.69 13.66
CA TRP A 239 15.07 -3.30 13.26
C TRP A 239 16.49 -2.89 12.88
N GLN A 240 17.51 -3.28 13.66
CA GLN A 240 18.91 -3.00 13.30
C GLN A 240 19.29 -3.57 11.92
N ARG A 241 18.74 -4.73 11.54
CA ARG A 241 18.96 -5.34 10.20
C ARG A 241 18.24 -4.61 9.07
N PHE A 242 17.16 -3.89 9.36
CA PHE A 242 16.42 -3.09 8.39
C PHE A 242 16.79 -1.61 8.39
N ALA A 243 17.49 -1.11 9.41
CA ALA A 243 17.78 0.31 9.58
C ALA A 243 18.51 0.92 8.38
N THR A 244 19.46 0.19 7.78
CA THR A 244 20.17 0.65 6.58
C THR A 244 19.22 0.80 5.39
N LEU A 245 18.32 -0.17 5.17
CA LEU A 245 17.30 -0.07 4.12
C LEU A 245 16.37 1.13 4.35
N ASP A 246 15.87 1.29 5.57
CA ASP A 246 14.96 2.37 5.93
C ASP A 246 15.61 3.75 5.77
N GLN A 247 16.91 3.88 6.08
CA GLN A 247 17.68 5.10 5.86
C GLN A 247 17.88 5.38 4.36
N LYS A 248 18.07 4.36 3.53
CA LYS A 248 18.29 4.52 2.07
C LYS A 248 17.08 5.08 1.32
N ILE A 249 15.89 4.98 1.91
CA ILE A 249 14.64 5.54 1.37
C ILE A 249 14.27 6.88 2.02
N GLN A 250 15.19 7.50 2.77
CA GLN A 250 15.03 8.80 3.39
C GLN A 250 16.03 9.83 2.86
N ALA A 251 15.60 11.09 2.84
CA ALA A 251 16.41 12.25 2.59
C ALA A 251 16.78 12.95 3.91
N ASP A 252 17.92 13.66 3.88
CA ASP A 252 18.41 14.44 5.02
C ASP A 252 17.51 15.65 5.37
N HIS A 253 16.61 16.03 4.47
CA HIS A 253 15.65 17.13 4.63
C HIS A 253 14.23 16.66 4.30
N GLU A 254 13.23 17.38 4.81
CA GLU A 254 11.84 17.11 4.47
C GLU A 254 11.59 17.38 2.99
N LEU A 255 10.95 16.41 2.35
CA LEU A 255 10.49 16.46 0.97
C LEU A 255 8.99 16.68 0.95
N TYR A 256 8.49 17.26 -0.14
CA TYR A 256 7.07 17.34 -0.43
C TYR A 256 6.85 17.16 -1.92
N VAL A 257 5.95 16.24 -2.29
CA VAL A 257 5.48 16.07 -3.66
C VAL A 257 3.95 16.10 -3.62
N PRO A 258 3.30 16.99 -4.39
CA PRO A 258 1.84 17.06 -4.39
C PRO A 258 1.22 15.82 -5.04
N GLY A 259 -0.06 15.56 -4.77
CA GLY A 259 -0.76 14.39 -5.31
C GLY A 259 -0.51 13.09 -4.53
N PHE A 260 0.02 13.18 -3.32
CA PHE A 260 0.07 12.09 -2.34
C PHE A 260 -0.82 12.43 -1.13
N GLN A 261 -1.29 11.42 -0.41
CA GLN A 261 -2.07 11.61 0.83
C GLN A 261 -1.20 12.05 2.04
N SER A 262 0.12 12.09 1.86
CA SER A 262 1.09 12.47 2.89
C SER A 262 1.50 13.94 2.76
N GLY A 263 1.66 14.63 3.89
CA GLY A 263 2.31 15.94 3.94
C GLY A 263 3.84 15.84 3.84
N PRO A 264 4.57 16.93 4.12
CA PRO A 264 6.03 16.92 4.14
C PRO A 264 6.60 15.82 5.06
N MET A 265 7.65 15.15 4.61
CA MET A 265 8.30 14.06 5.35
C MET A 265 9.70 13.77 4.82
N HIS A 266 10.51 13.06 5.61
CA HIS A 266 11.86 12.65 5.21
C HIS A 266 11.92 11.48 4.21
N TYR A 267 10.81 10.83 3.87
CA TYR A 267 10.83 9.71 2.91
C TYR A 267 10.74 10.18 1.47
N TYR A 268 11.50 9.55 0.58
CA TYR A 268 11.38 9.78 -0.86
C TYR A 268 9.99 9.39 -1.35
N PHE A 269 9.31 10.33 -2.00
CA PHE A 269 7.97 10.08 -2.54
C PHE A 269 8.01 9.25 -3.82
N ASN A 270 8.91 9.65 -4.73
CA ASN A 270 9.04 9.07 -6.05
C ASN A 270 10.28 8.19 -6.17
N GLU A 271 11.43 8.65 -5.67
CA GLU A 271 12.74 8.05 -5.93
C GLU A 271 12.93 6.73 -5.19
N PHE A 272 13.42 5.73 -5.92
CA PHE A 272 13.69 4.40 -5.42
C PHE A 272 15.21 4.17 -5.38
N PRO A 273 15.77 3.51 -4.34
CA PRO A 273 17.20 3.29 -4.25
C PRO A 273 17.65 2.20 -5.24
N GLU A 274 17.94 2.57 -6.48
CA GLU A 274 18.30 1.62 -7.56
C GLU A 274 19.54 0.76 -7.26
N ALA A 275 20.47 1.26 -6.42
CA ALA A 275 21.72 0.58 -6.07
C ALA A 275 21.68 -0.14 -4.70
N PHE A 276 20.49 -0.47 -4.19
CA PHE A 276 20.34 -1.18 -2.91
C PHE A 276 19.24 -2.25 -3.02
N GLY A 277 19.65 -3.50 -3.19
CA GLY A 277 18.79 -4.66 -3.38
C GLY A 277 18.89 -5.69 -2.26
N VAL A 278 18.51 -6.93 -2.57
CA VAL A 278 18.46 -8.04 -1.62
C VAL A 278 19.87 -8.38 -1.09
N GLU A 279 20.86 -8.36 -1.97
CA GLU A 279 22.26 -8.69 -1.65
C GLU A 279 22.87 -7.67 -0.69
N GLU A 280 22.64 -6.38 -0.92
CA GLU A 280 23.11 -5.31 -0.03
C GLU A 280 22.44 -5.37 1.34
N ILE A 281 21.17 -5.76 1.42
CA ILE A 281 20.48 -5.98 2.69
C ILE A 281 21.15 -7.11 3.47
N ILE A 282 21.40 -8.26 2.83
CA ILE A 282 22.09 -9.39 3.47
C ILE A 282 23.48 -8.96 3.95
N ALA A 283 24.24 -8.24 3.10
CA ALA A 283 25.56 -7.73 3.46
C ALA A 283 25.51 -6.75 4.66
N SER A 284 24.44 -5.97 4.80
CA SER A 284 24.25 -4.98 5.88
C SER A 284 23.93 -5.59 7.24
N TRP A 285 23.68 -6.91 7.33
CA TRP A 285 23.40 -7.57 8.60
C TRP A 285 24.62 -7.66 9.53
N ASN A 286 25.82 -7.30 9.08
CA ASN A 286 27.04 -7.41 9.86
C ASN A 286 27.39 -6.16 10.65
#